data_AF-A0A1Z9S9P7-F1
#
_entry.id   AF-A0A1Z9S9P7-F1
#
_cell.length_a   1.000
_cell.length_b   1.000
_cell.length_c   1.000
_cell.angle_alpha   90.00
_cell.angle_beta   90.00
_cell.angle_gamma   90.00
#
_symmetry.space_group_name_H-M   'P 1'
#
loop_
_entity.id
_entity.type
_entity.pdbx_description
1 polymer ?
#
loop_
_entity_poly.entity_id
_entity_poly.type
_entity_poly.pdbx_seq_one_letter_code
_entity_poly.pdbx_strand_id
1 'polypeptide(L)' 'MAVDMTREQGESFGAWWDEGREIIQPSEFILRKDGSVVSATYSSGPIGRVEPGDAVKLITLYTSRD' A
#
# COMPACT_ATOMS: atom_id res chain seq x y z
N MET A 1 5.46 9.03 -8.83
CA MET A 1 5.51 9.15 -7.36
C MET A 1 4.31 9.96 -6.92
N ALA A 2 3.77 9.69 -5.72
CA ALA A 2 2.83 10.63 -5.12
C ALA A 2 3.57 11.96 -4.83
N VAL A 3 2.89 13.08 -5.07
CA VAL A 3 3.38 14.44 -4.82
C VAL A 3 2.42 15.11 -3.84
N ASP A 4 2.93 16.07 -3.07
CA ASP A 4 2.13 16.90 -2.13
C ASP A 4 1.35 16.09 -1.08
N MET A 5 1.93 14.98 -0.61
CA MET A 5 1.35 14.17 0.46
C MET A 5 1.73 14.69 1.84
N THR A 6 0.77 14.76 2.75
CA THR A 6 0.97 15.20 4.14
C THR A 6 1.10 14.01 5.10
N ARG A 7 1.70 14.27 6.26
CA ARG A 7 1.76 13.30 7.36
C ARG A 7 0.36 12.85 7.80
N GLU A 8 -0.56 13.80 7.94
CA GLU A 8 -1.95 13.52 8.32
C GLU A 8 -2.66 12.60 7.31
N GLN A 9 -2.43 12.81 6.01
CA GLN A 9 -2.92 11.88 4.99
C GLN A 9 -2.36 10.47 5.19
N GLY A 10 -1.04 10.33 5.41
CA GLY A 10 -0.43 9.04 5.71
C GLY A 10 -1.02 8.37 6.95
N GLU A 11 -1.15 9.12 8.04
CA GLU A 11 -1.72 8.63 9.30
C GLU A 11 -3.18 8.17 9.14
N SER A 12 -3.97 8.82 8.29
CA SER A 12 -5.39 8.46 8.06
C SER A 12 -5.59 7.04 7.53
N PHE A 13 -4.60 6.45 6.86
CA PHE A 13 -4.64 5.07 6.36
C PHE A 13 -3.52 4.19 6.91
N GLY A 14 -2.80 4.63 7.94
CA GLY A 14 -1.74 3.86 8.60
C GLY A 14 -0.46 3.70 7.78
N ALA A 15 -0.18 4.64 6.87
CA ALA A 15 1.03 4.64 6.07
C ALA A 15 2.30 4.79 6.93
N TRP A 16 3.41 4.24 6.46
CA TRP A 16 4.70 4.51 7.09
C TRP A 16 5.22 5.90 6.69
N TRP A 17 5.34 6.80 7.66
CA TRP A 17 5.98 8.10 7.50
C TRP A 17 7.50 8.03 7.67
N ASP A 18 8.25 8.59 6.72
CA ASP A 18 9.69 8.77 6.82
C ASP A 18 10.00 10.16 7.40
N GLU A 19 10.43 10.20 8.67
CA GLU A 19 10.77 11.45 9.36
C GLU A 19 11.96 12.20 8.74
N GLY A 20 12.88 11.51 8.05
CA GLY A 20 14.07 12.13 7.49
C GLY A 20 13.83 12.77 6.12
N ARG A 21 12.93 12.20 5.33
CA ARG A 21 12.56 12.71 4.00
C ARG A 21 11.24 13.46 3.95
N GLU A 22 10.47 13.41 5.04
CA GLU A 22 9.12 13.98 5.14
C GLU A 22 8.19 13.49 4.02
N ILE A 23 8.21 12.17 3.78
CA ILE A 23 7.37 11.51 2.78
C ILE A 23 6.67 10.30 3.38
N ILE A 24 5.56 9.93 2.76
CA ILE A 24 4.97 8.61 2.92
C ILE A 24 5.84 7.60 2.16
N GLN A 25 6.31 6.58 2.87
CA GLN A 25 6.90 5.39 2.25
C GLN A 25 5.82 4.58 1.53
N PRO A 26 6.16 3.85 0.46
CA PRO A 26 5.16 3.05 -0.24
C PRO A 26 4.49 2.07 0.74
N SER A 27 3.18 2.23 0.83
CA SER A 27 2.27 1.50 1.71
C SER A 27 1.12 1.03 0.83
N GLU A 28 1.07 -0.27 0.54
CA GLU A 28 0.19 -0.87 -0.47
C GLU A 28 -0.78 -1.83 0.20
N PHE A 29 -2.06 -1.72 -0.13
CA PHE A 29 -3.14 -2.50 0.47
C PHE A 29 -4.02 -3.12 -0.61
N ILE A 30 -4.40 -4.38 -0.44
CA ILE A 30 -5.45 -5.04 -1.22
C ILE A 30 -6.65 -5.25 -0.30
N LEU A 31 -7.79 -4.73 -0.74
CA LEU A 31 -9.06 -4.75 0.00
C LEU A 31 -10.06 -5.69 -0.70
N ARG A 32 -10.86 -6.39 0.10
CA ARG A 32 -12.09 -7.03 -0.38
C ARG A 32 -13.22 -6.02 -0.54
N LYS A 33 -14.32 -6.46 -1.15
CA LYS A 33 -15.55 -5.66 -1.31
C LYS A 33 -16.18 -5.25 0.03
N ASP A 34 -16.00 -6.03 1.08
CA ASP A 34 -16.48 -5.73 2.44
C ASP A 34 -15.57 -4.74 3.20
N GLY A 35 -14.49 -4.28 2.57
CA GLY A 35 -13.52 -3.38 3.17
C GLY A 35 -12.44 -4.07 4.02
N SER A 36 -12.44 -5.41 4.12
CA SER A 36 -11.38 -6.13 4.83
C SER A 36 -10.07 -6.11 4.05
N VAL A 37 -8.95 -5.89 4.76
CA VAL A 37 -7.60 -5.94 4.19
C VAL A 37 -7.15 -7.39 4.08
N VAL A 38 -6.72 -7.82 2.89
CA VAL A 38 -6.23 -9.19 2.63
C VAL A 38 -4.73 -9.26 2.37
N SER A 39 -4.14 -8.12 2.02
CA SER A 39 -2.70 -7.96 1.86
C SER A 39 -2.32 -6.53 2.23
N ALA A 40 -1.21 -6.38 2.94
CA ALA A 40 -0.60 -5.09 3.25
C ALA A 40 0.92 -5.22 3.08
N THR A 41 1.54 -4.27 2.40
CA THR A 41 2.98 -4.23 2.19
C THR A 41 3.50 -2.83 2.48
N TYR A 42 4.60 -2.77 3.23
CA TYR A 42 5.33 -1.56 3.55
C TYR A 42 6.76 -1.72 3.08
N SER A 43 7.30 -0.70 2.42
CA SER A 43 8.65 -0.75 1.85
C SER A 43 9.43 0.51 2.17
N SER A 44 10.76 0.41 2.19
CA SER A 44 11.64 1.59 2.23
C SER A 44 12.19 1.86 0.84
N GLY A 45 11.77 2.96 0.23
CA GLY A 45 12.22 3.33 -1.12
C GLY A 45 11.69 2.37 -2.20
N PRO A 46 12.53 1.88 -3.14
CA PRO A 46 12.07 1.05 -4.27
C PRO A 46 11.93 -0.45 -3.94
N ILE A 47 12.48 -0.91 -2.81
CA ILE A 47 12.61 -2.35 -2.53
C ILE A 47 11.30 -2.88 -1.95
N GLY A 48 10.77 -3.97 -2.51
CA GLY A 48 9.61 -4.68 -1.94
C GLY A 48 8.26 -4.05 -2.28
N ARG A 49 8.20 -3.18 -3.29
CA ARG A 49 6.93 -2.72 -3.87
C ARG A 49 6.26 -3.85 -4.63
N VAL A 50 4.93 -3.84 -4.67
CA VAL A 50 4.15 -4.75 -5.50
C VAL A 50 4.18 -4.27 -6.94
N GLU A 51 4.78 -5.08 -7.82
CA GLU A 51 4.73 -4.79 -9.25
C GLU A 51 3.29 -4.86 -9.77
N PRO A 52 2.88 -4.00 -10.74
CA PRO A 52 1.49 -3.97 -11.21
C PRO A 52 0.95 -5.32 -11.67
N GLY A 53 1.78 -6.13 -12.34
CA GLY A 53 1.39 -7.47 -12.77
C GLY A 53 1.16 -8.45 -11.62
N ASP A 54 1.88 -8.29 -10.50
CA ASP A 54 1.71 -9.11 -9.31
C ASP A 54 0.53 -8.65 -8.47
N ALA A 55 0.21 -7.35 -8.46
CA ALA A 55 -1.03 -6.84 -7.88
C ALA A 55 -2.26 -7.50 -8.52
N VAL A 56 -2.30 -7.62 -9.85
CA VAL A 56 -3.40 -8.29 -10.57
C VAL A 56 -3.51 -9.78 -10.17
N LYS A 57 -2.38 -10.48 -10.05
CA LYS A 57 -2.36 -11.89 -9.62
C LYS A 57 -2.86 -12.04 -8.18
N LEU A 58 -2.45 -11.17 -7.27
CA LEU A 58 -2.90 -11.18 -5.88
C LEU A 58 -4.40 -10.88 -5.79
N ILE A 59 -4.89 -9.85 -6.48
CA ILE A 59 -6.32 -9.54 -6.55
C ILE A 59 -7.11 -10.75 -7.07
N THR A 60 -6.64 -11.40 -8.15
CA THR A 60 -7.28 -12.59 -8.72
C THR A 60 -7.30 -13.75 -7.72
N LEU A 61 -6.19 -13.99 -7.01
CA LEU A 61 -6.09 -15.02 -5.99
C LEU A 61 -7.05 -14.79 -4.81
N TYR A 62 -7.16 -13.55 -4.33
CA TYR A 62 -8.08 -13.24 -3.23
C TYR A 62 -9.53 -13.29 -3.68
N THR A 63 -9.83 -12.84 -4.90
CA THR A 63 -11.19 -12.91 -5.48
C THR A 63 -11.65 -14.36 -5.69
N SER A 64 -10.74 -15.30 -6.01
CA SER A 64 -11.11 -16.71 -6.20
C SER A 64 -11.39 -17.46 -4.88
N ARG A 65 -11.20 -16.81 -3.73
CA ARG A 65 -11.36 -17.37 -2.38
C ARG A 65 -12.54 -16.77 -1.63
N ASP A 66 -13.27 -15.86 -2.27
CA ASP A 66 -14.55 -15.33 -1.82
C ASP A 66 -15.69 -16.26 -2.29
#